data_AF-K2MR30-F1
#
_entry.id   AF-K2MR30-F1
#
_cell.length_a   1.000
_cell.length_b   1.000
_cell.length_c   1.000
_cell.angle_alpha   90.00
_cell.angle_beta   90.00
_cell.angle_gamma   90.00
#
_symmetry.space_group_name_H-M   'P 1'
#
loop_
_entity.id
_entity.type
_entity.pdbx_description
1 polymer ?
#
loop_
_entity_poly.entity_id
_entity_poly.type
_entity_poly.pdbx_seq_one_letter_code
_entity_poly.pdbx_strand_id
1 'polypeptide(L)'
;MLVGKYSPTAAGSDPRSGDLGFLLVKGNVIDESDSGKRIQWKNNTDVSRVSFDEQTKTWTQLIGGGGSGVHTKEGKLLFPVEGTKKEGDNRKAVSLIICTSEDTKKSWKLSKWISDGGCSDPSVVEWKDNQLIMMTACDDGRRRVYESGDKGESWTEALGTLSCVWGNEKGEEAKAVRSGFTTATIGNGDAVDDQRNVMLVTLPVYTEEKIKTKKLNSIFG
;
A
#
# COMPACT_ATOMS: atom_id res chain seq x y z
N MET A 1 4.73 4.28 11.57
CA MET A 1 4.51 4.94 10.27
C MET A 1 5.70 4.67 9.38
N LEU A 2 5.48 4.19 8.15
CA LEU A 2 6.54 4.02 7.16
C LEU A 2 6.49 5.20 6.18
N VAL A 3 7.60 5.89 5.97
CA VAL A 3 7.67 7.06 5.07
C VAL A 3 8.81 6.90 4.07
N GLY A 4 8.62 7.42 2.86
CA GLY A 4 9.68 7.51 1.86
C GLY A 4 10.74 8.53 2.28
N LYS A 5 12.00 8.19 2.04
CA LYS A 5 13.15 9.07 2.17
C LYS A 5 13.70 9.35 0.78
N TYR A 6 13.78 10.63 0.44
CA TYR A 6 14.38 11.11 -0.78
C TYR A 6 15.50 12.09 -0.42
N SER A 7 16.73 11.79 -0.81
CA SER A 7 17.85 12.71 -0.69
C SER A 7 18.42 12.97 -2.08
N PRO A 8 18.04 14.09 -2.72
CA PRO A 8 18.55 14.44 -4.03
C PRO A 8 20.06 14.71 -3.94
N THR A 9 20.79 14.31 -4.96
CA THR A 9 22.19 14.69 -5.12
C THR A 9 22.29 16.14 -5.61
N ALA A 10 23.46 16.77 -5.44
CA ALA A 10 23.70 18.16 -5.82
C ALA A 10 23.35 18.43 -7.30
N ALA A 11 22.89 19.65 -7.61
CA ALA A 11 22.54 20.04 -8.97
C ALA A 11 23.71 19.75 -9.94
N GLY A 12 23.45 18.99 -11.01
CA GLY A 12 24.45 18.58 -12.01
C GLY A 12 24.97 17.14 -11.89
N SER A 13 24.56 16.41 -10.86
CA SER A 13 24.80 14.95 -10.75
C SER A 13 23.68 14.14 -11.41
N ASP A 14 23.95 12.87 -11.73
CA ASP A 14 22.93 11.97 -12.29
C ASP A 14 21.70 11.93 -11.35
N PRO A 15 20.50 12.32 -11.82
CA PRO A 15 19.27 12.29 -11.01
C PRO A 15 18.93 10.88 -10.49
N ARG A 16 19.55 9.83 -11.01
CA ARG A 16 19.44 8.45 -10.54
C ARG A 16 20.40 8.09 -9.40
N SER A 17 21.26 9.02 -8.97
CA SER A 17 22.26 8.84 -7.91
C SER A 17 21.78 9.23 -6.50
N GLY A 18 20.53 9.68 -6.35
CA GLY A 18 19.94 10.02 -5.04
C GLY A 18 19.73 8.79 -4.15
N ASP A 19 19.84 8.98 -2.82
CA ASP A 19 19.54 7.94 -1.83
C ASP A 19 18.01 7.81 -1.69
N LEU A 20 17.48 6.67 -2.12
CA LEU A 20 16.08 6.26 -2.03
C LEU A 20 15.92 5.18 -0.96
N GLY A 21 14.97 5.35 -0.05
CA GLY A 21 14.66 4.30 0.91
C GLY A 21 13.41 4.58 1.72
N PHE A 22 13.18 3.77 2.76
CA PHE A 22 12.14 4.04 3.74
C PHE A 22 12.69 4.28 5.14
N LEU A 23 11.90 5.01 5.90
CA LEU A 23 12.11 5.33 7.30
C LEU A 23 10.90 4.83 8.09
N LEU A 24 11.15 4.00 9.10
CA LEU A 24 10.12 3.62 10.06
C LEU A 24 10.15 4.58 11.25
N VAL A 25 9.12 5.41 11.36
CA VAL A 25 8.92 6.33 12.47
C VAL A 25 7.94 5.71 13.47
N LYS A 26 8.35 5.65 14.75
CA LYS A 26 7.53 5.17 15.87
C LYS A 26 7.06 6.36 16.71
N GLY A 27 5.75 6.46 16.91
CA GLY A 27 5.13 7.35 17.89
C GLY A 27 4.58 6.52 19.04
N ASN A 28 4.82 6.95 20.27
CA ASN A 28 4.21 6.37 21.47
C ASN A 28 3.03 7.27 21.88
N VAL A 29 1.83 6.70 21.96
CA VAL A 29 0.66 7.40 22.50
C VAL A 29 0.76 7.38 24.02
N ILE A 30 0.68 8.56 24.64
CA ILE A 30 0.71 8.73 26.08
C ILE A 30 -0.64 9.29 26.49
N ASP A 31 -1.34 8.54 27.35
CA ASP A 31 -2.63 8.90 27.93
C ASP A 31 -2.40 9.25 29.40
N GLU A 32 -2.13 10.52 29.67
CA GLU A 32 -2.02 11.07 31.03
C GLU A 32 -3.38 11.67 31.40
N SER A 33 -3.95 11.21 32.51
CA SER A 33 -5.33 11.50 32.93
C SER A 33 -5.66 13.00 33.00
N ASP A 34 -4.66 13.84 33.25
CA ASP A 34 -4.85 15.25 33.58
C ASP A 34 -4.23 16.21 32.52
N SER A 35 -3.37 15.72 31.62
CA SER A 35 -2.64 16.55 30.64
C SER A 35 -3.11 16.35 29.19
N GLY A 36 -4.05 15.43 28.96
CA GLY A 36 -4.59 15.11 27.66
C GLY A 36 -3.72 14.13 26.86
N LYS A 37 -4.30 13.58 25.80
CA LYS A 37 -3.63 12.57 24.96
C LYS A 37 -2.54 13.21 24.12
N ARG A 38 -1.30 12.72 24.24
CA ARG A 38 -0.14 13.21 23.47
C ARG A 38 0.53 12.08 22.71
N ILE A 39 1.26 12.42 21.64
CA ILE A 39 2.06 11.46 20.86
C ILE A 39 3.52 11.89 20.94
N GLN A 40 4.34 11.03 21.54
CA GLN A 40 5.79 11.23 21.56
C GLN A 40 6.42 10.50 20.37
N TRP A 41 6.94 11.28 19.42
CA TRP A 41 7.70 10.74 18.30
C TRP A 41 9.14 10.46 18.69
N LYS A 42 9.66 9.30 18.30
CA LYS A 42 11.09 9.00 18.46
C LYS A 42 11.94 9.90 17.56
N ASN A 43 13.16 10.21 18.03
CA ASN A 43 14.09 11.06 17.30
C ASN A 43 14.58 10.41 15.99
N ASN A 44 15.02 11.21 15.03
CA ASN A 44 15.43 10.77 13.69
C ASN A 44 16.61 9.79 13.69
N THR A 45 17.41 9.76 14.76
CA THR A 45 18.53 8.82 14.97
C THR A 45 18.07 7.41 15.34
N ASP A 46 16.85 7.27 15.87
CA ASP A 46 16.25 5.99 16.27
C ASP A 46 15.37 5.37 15.17
N VAL A 47 15.34 6.01 14.01
CA VAL A 47 14.52 5.60 12.87
C VAL A 47 15.23 4.48 12.14
N SER A 48 14.57 3.32 12.03
CA SER A 48 15.11 2.20 11.29
C SER A 48 15.08 2.52 9.79
N ARG A 49 16.27 2.56 9.18
CA ARG A 49 16.41 2.63 7.73
C ARG A 49 16.11 1.25 7.16
N VAL A 50 15.24 1.24 6.17
CA VAL A 50 14.92 0.05 5.41
C VAL A 50 15.89 0.02 4.22
N SER A 51 16.92 -0.84 4.28
CA SER A 51 17.80 -1.09 3.13
C SER A 51 17.29 -2.28 2.32
N PHE A 52 17.45 -2.20 1.00
CA PHE A 52 17.03 -3.22 0.05
C PHE A 52 18.24 -3.65 -0.78
N ASP A 53 19.24 -4.23 -0.13
CA ASP A 53 20.58 -4.37 -0.70
C ASP A 53 20.62 -5.23 -1.98
N GLU A 54 19.67 -6.15 -2.18
CA GLU A 54 19.62 -7.03 -3.37
C GLU A 54 18.53 -6.66 -4.38
N GLN A 55 17.37 -6.15 -3.93
CA GLN A 55 16.24 -5.84 -4.80
C GLN A 55 16.26 -4.41 -5.39
N THR A 56 17.09 -3.50 -4.88
CA THR A 56 17.31 -2.18 -5.50
C THR A 56 17.94 -2.26 -6.89
N LYS A 57 18.50 -3.41 -7.27
CA LYS A 57 18.99 -3.63 -8.64
C LYS A 57 17.85 -3.80 -9.65
N THR A 58 16.66 -4.25 -9.23
CA THR A 58 15.54 -4.55 -10.13
C THR A 58 14.55 -3.39 -10.29
N TRP A 59 14.48 -2.46 -9.31
CA TRP A 59 13.51 -1.36 -9.28
C TRP A 59 14.15 0.00 -9.55
N THR A 60 13.56 0.84 -10.42
CA THR A 60 13.92 2.26 -10.57
C THR A 60 13.41 3.10 -9.40
N GLN A 61 12.27 2.69 -8.86
CA GLN A 61 11.57 3.39 -7.79
C GLN A 61 10.83 2.38 -6.94
N LEU A 62 10.84 2.59 -5.63
CA LEU A 62 10.03 1.87 -4.65
C LEU A 62 9.45 2.89 -3.67
N ILE A 63 8.13 3.00 -3.63
CA ILE A 63 7.41 3.96 -2.79
C ILE A 63 6.36 3.25 -1.94
N GLY A 64 5.88 3.92 -0.89
CA GLY A 64 4.79 3.37 -0.09
C GLY A 64 3.49 3.53 -0.84
N GLY A 65 2.63 2.50 -0.85
CA GLY A 65 1.25 2.65 -1.29
C GLY A 65 0.48 3.65 -0.41
N GLY A 66 0.97 3.85 0.82
CA GLY A 66 0.39 4.72 1.83
C GLY A 66 -0.93 4.16 2.37
N GLY A 67 -1.68 4.96 3.11
CA GLY A 67 -2.81 4.45 3.89
C GLY A 67 -2.31 3.65 5.09
N SER A 68 -3.07 2.63 5.48
CA SER A 68 -2.77 1.80 6.66
C SER A 68 -1.94 0.57 6.30
N GLY A 69 -0.96 0.25 7.14
CA GLY A 69 -0.35 -1.07 7.17
C GLY A 69 -1.11 -2.02 8.08
N VAL A 70 -0.69 -3.28 8.11
CA VAL A 70 -1.29 -4.35 8.89
C VAL A 70 -0.32 -4.80 9.98
N HIS A 71 -0.83 -4.97 11.20
CA HIS A 71 -0.15 -5.71 12.25
C HIS A 71 -0.84 -7.07 12.39
N THR A 72 -0.18 -8.11 11.86
CA THR A 72 -0.73 -9.46 11.85
C THR A 72 -0.82 -10.04 13.26
N LYS A 73 -1.67 -11.05 13.45
CA LYS A 73 -1.76 -11.77 14.74
C LYS A 73 -0.43 -12.39 15.19
N GLU A 74 0.48 -12.65 14.26
CA GLU A 74 1.82 -13.20 14.52
C GLU A 74 2.87 -12.14 14.86
N GLY A 75 2.46 -10.87 14.95
CA GLY A 75 3.34 -9.77 15.33
C GLY A 75 4.18 -9.19 14.21
N LYS A 76 3.91 -9.54 12.94
CA LYS A 76 4.57 -8.92 11.78
C LYS A 76 3.86 -7.64 11.39
N LEU A 77 4.64 -6.61 11.05
CA LEU A 77 4.16 -5.39 10.41
C LEU A 77 4.29 -5.53 8.90
N LEU A 78 3.22 -5.26 8.17
CA LEU A 78 3.15 -5.28 6.72
C LEU A 78 2.73 -3.90 6.21
N PHE A 79 3.44 -3.39 5.20
CA PHE A 79 3.05 -2.18 4.51
C PHE A 79 2.95 -2.45 3.01
N PRO A 80 1.87 -1.97 2.35
CA PRO A 80 1.76 -2.04 0.91
C PRO A 80 2.75 -1.03 0.29
N VAL A 81 3.48 -1.46 -0.73
CA VAL A 81 4.47 -0.64 -1.45
C VAL A 81 4.32 -0.86 -2.95
N GLU A 82 4.77 0.12 -3.72
CA GLU A 82 4.68 0.13 -5.17
C GLU A 82 6.06 0.26 -5.77
N GLY A 83 6.37 -0.59 -6.74
CA GLY A 83 7.65 -0.65 -7.43
C GLY A 83 7.51 -0.43 -8.93
N THR A 84 8.53 0.17 -9.54
CA THR A 84 8.65 0.32 -11.00
C THR A 84 9.94 -0.37 -11.47
N LYS A 85 9.87 -1.29 -12.44
CA LYS A 85 11.05 -2.07 -12.90
C LYS A 85 12.04 -1.22 -13.72
N LYS A 86 13.32 -1.61 -13.70
CA LYS A 86 14.41 -0.95 -14.48
C LYS A 86 14.42 -1.23 -15.98
N GLU A 87 14.06 -2.42 -16.43
CA GLU A 87 14.19 -2.85 -17.83
C GLU A 87 12.90 -3.45 -18.41
N GLY A 88 12.71 -3.28 -19.73
CA GLY A 88 11.58 -3.76 -20.54
C GLY A 88 10.68 -2.63 -21.09
N ASP A 89 9.99 -2.87 -22.21
CA ASP A 89 9.09 -1.91 -22.89
C ASP A 89 7.90 -1.45 -22.05
N ASN A 90 7.65 -2.11 -20.91
CA ASN A 90 6.53 -1.83 -20.01
C ASN A 90 7.04 -1.47 -18.61
N ARG A 91 7.44 -0.20 -18.40
CA ARG A 91 7.71 0.41 -17.07
C ARG A 91 6.42 0.56 -16.24
N LYS A 92 5.63 -0.49 -16.17
CA LYS A 92 4.37 -0.49 -15.44
C LYS A 92 4.65 -0.59 -13.94
N ALA A 93 3.83 0.11 -13.17
CA ALA A 93 3.81 -0.02 -11.72
C ALA A 93 3.37 -1.45 -11.34
N VAL A 94 3.93 -1.95 -10.26
CA VAL A 94 3.46 -3.18 -9.61
C VAL A 94 3.36 -2.97 -8.11
N SER A 95 2.40 -3.64 -7.52
CA SER A 95 2.14 -3.63 -6.09
C SER A 95 2.86 -4.79 -5.40
N LEU A 96 3.41 -4.51 -4.23
CA LEU A 96 4.20 -5.41 -3.39
C LEU A 96 3.84 -5.17 -1.91
N ILE A 97 4.41 -5.99 -1.03
CA ILE A 97 4.41 -5.77 0.42
C ILE A 97 5.84 -5.69 0.93
N ILE A 98 6.07 -4.81 1.88
CA ILE A 98 7.23 -4.88 2.76
C ILE A 98 6.81 -5.34 4.15
N CYS A 99 7.53 -6.31 4.71
CA CYS A 99 7.23 -6.85 6.02
C CYS A 99 8.46 -6.90 6.94
N THR A 100 8.22 -6.89 8.25
CA THR A 100 9.27 -7.13 9.25
C THR A 100 9.72 -8.59 9.22
N SER A 101 11.03 -8.82 9.20
CA SER A 101 11.62 -10.17 9.28
C SER A 101 11.55 -10.76 10.69
N GLU A 102 11.38 -12.07 10.79
CA GLU A 102 11.46 -12.82 12.06
C GLU A 102 12.89 -12.86 12.62
N ASP A 103 13.89 -12.95 11.73
CA ASP A 103 15.30 -13.20 12.10
C ASP A 103 15.94 -12.07 12.92
N THR A 104 15.48 -10.84 12.72
CA THR A 104 15.87 -9.67 13.51
C THR A 104 14.73 -8.66 13.48
N LYS A 105 14.22 -8.23 14.64
CA LYS A 105 13.20 -7.16 14.79
C LYS A 105 13.58 -5.79 14.19
N LYS A 106 14.67 -5.74 13.41
CA LYS A 106 15.27 -4.56 12.77
C LYS A 106 15.47 -4.71 11.26
N SER A 107 15.25 -5.89 10.66
CA SER A 107 15.35 -6.07 9.21
C SER A 107 13.97 -6.15 8.55
N TRP A 108 13.91 -5.66 7.32
CA TRP A 108 12.71 -5.59 6.49
C TRP A 108 12.94 -6.41 5.23
N LYS A 109 11.90 -7.12 4.79
CA LYS A 109 11.94 -7.94 3.57
C LYS A 109 10.85 -7.47 2.62
N LEU A 110 11.20 -7.34 1.34
CA LEU A 110 10.22 -7.11 0.27
C LEU A 110 9.66 -8.46 -0.18
N SER A 111 8.36 -8.52 -0.46
CA SER A 111 7.70 -9.74 -0.95
C SER A 111 8.34 -10.23 -2.24
N LYS A 112 8.41 -11.56 -2.41
CA LYS A 112 8.82 -12.17 -3.69
C LYS A 112 7.72 -12.03 -4.74
N TRP A 113 6.47 -12.09 -4.30
CA TRP A 113 5.31 -11.89 -5.16
C TRP A 113 5.13 -10.41 -5.54
N ILE A 114 4.63 -10.20 -6.75
CA ILE A 114 4.26 -8.91 -7.35
C ILE A 114 2.88 -9.03 -7.99
N SER A 115 2.12 -7.94 -7.98
CA SER A 115 0.87 -7.86 -8.75
C SER A 115 1.12 -7.91 -10.25
N ASP A 116 0.02 -8.03 -11.02
CA ASP A 116 0.07 -7.83 -12.46
C ASP A 116 0.58 -6.42 -12.82
N GLY A 117 1.15 -6.31 -14.02
CA GLY A 117 1.75 -5.08 -14.53
C GLY A 117 0.69 -4.01 -14.78
N GLY A 118 0.85 -2.86 -14.16
CA GLY A 118 -0.04 -1.72 -14.28
C GLY A 118 -0.97 -1.57 -13.09
N CYS A 119 -0.75 -2.35 -12.02
CA CYS A 119 -1.52 -2.29 -10.79
C CYS A 119 -0.73 -1.56 -9.69
N SER A 120 -1.19 -0.36 -9.35
CA SER A 120 -0.62 0.60 -8.40
C SER A 120 -1.53 0.80 -7.18
N ASP A 121 -1.14 1.74 -6.32
CA ASP A 121 -1.93 2.19 -5.17
C ASP A 121 -2.45 1.07 -4.25
N PRO A 122 -1.59 0.13 -3.80
CA PRO A 122 -2.03 -1.03 -3.05
C PRO A 122 -2.58 -0.67 -1.67
N SER A 123 -3.61 -1.39 -1.25
CA SER A 123 -4.16 -1.37 0.10
C SER A 123 -4.31 -2.81 0.60
N VAL A 124 -3.86 -3.09 1.82
CA VAL A 124 -3.80 -4.47 2.35
C VAL A 124 -4.50 -4.56 3.70
N VAL A 125 -5.19 -5.68 3.92
CA VAL A 125 -5.86 -6.02 5.18
C VAL A 125 -5.58 -7.48 5.56
N GLU A 126 -5.68 -7.78 6.85
CA GLU A 126 -5.76 -9.16 7.34
C GLU A 126 -7.24 -9.53 7.51
N TRP A 127 -7.62 -10.65 6.92
CA TRP A 127 -8.93 -11.27 7.01
C TRP A 127 -8.88 -12.54 7.86
N LYS A 128 -10.02 -13.24 7.95
CA LYS A 128 -10.19 -14.48 8.71
C LYS A 128 -9.03 -15.45 8.46
N ASP A 129 -8.69 -16.21 9.50
CA ASP A 129 -7.64 -17.25 9.45
C ASP A 129 -6.28 -16.75 8.95
N ASN A 130 -5.94 -15.49 9.26
CA ASN A 130 -4.68 -14.83 8.89
C ASN A 130 -4.49 -14.69 7.37
N GLN A 131 -5.57 -14.76 6.60
CA GLN A 131 -5.56 -14.51 5.17
C GLN A 131 -5.24 -13.04 4.92
N LEU A 132 -4.32 -12.74 4.01
CA LEU A 132 -4.08 -11.37 3.56
C LEU A 132 -4.87 -11.09 2.28
N ILE A 133 -5.41 -9.88 2.19
CA ILE A 133 -6.12 -9.42 0.99
C ILE A 133 -5.54 -8.09 0.58
N MET A 134 -5.13 -8.00 -0.69
CA MET A 134 -4.59 -6.79 -1.29
C MET A 134 -5.49 -6.33 -2.42
N MET A 135 -5.95 -5.09 -2.33
CA MET A 135 -6.64 -4.40 -3.41
C MET A 135 -5.68 -3.45 -4.11
N THR A 136 -5.68 -3.47 -5.43
CA THR A 136 -4.85 -2.63 -6.29
C THR A 136 -5.71 -1.85 -7.29
N ALA A 137 -5.24 -0.69 -7.74
CA ALA A 137 -5.85 0.04 -8.85
C ALA A 137 -5.05 -0.25 -10.11
N CYS A 138 -5.69 -0.70 -11.19
CA CYS A 138 -4.98 -1.09 -12.41
C CYS A 138 -5.26 -0.16 -13.60
N ASP A 139 -4.31 -0.07 -14.52
CA ASP A 139 -4.35 0.78 -15.73
C ASP A 139 -5.56 0.48 -16.65
N ASP A 140 -6.09 -0.75 -16.58
CA ASP A 140 -7.30 -1.17 -17.29
C ASP A 140 -8.60 -0.56 -16.68
N GLY A 141 -8.46 0.31 -15.69
CA GLY A 141 -9.54 1.00 -14.99
C GLY A 141 -10.20 0.15 -13.92
N ARG A 142 -9.84 -1.13 -13.78
CA ARG A 142 -10.40 -2.04 -12.79
C ARG A 142 -9.50 -2.12 -11.57
N ARG A 143 -10.09 -2.53 -10.46
CA ARG A 143 -9.35 -2.90 -9.27
C ARG A 143 -9.23 -4.40 -9.19
N ARG A 144 -7.99 -4.88 -9.15
CA ARG A 144 -7.71 -6.30 -8.92
C ARG A 144 -7.48 -6.55 -7.45
N VAL A 145 -8.10 -7.62 -6.96
CA VAL A 145 -8.00 -8.05 -5.57
C VAL A 145 -7.30 -9.39 -5.55
N TYR A 146 -6.27 -9.49 -4.72
CA TYR A 146 -5.47 -10.69 -4.54
C TYR A 146 -5.61 -11.19 -3.11
N GLU A 147 -5.66 -12.51 -2.96
CA GLU A 147 -5.78 -13.20 -1.68
C GLU A 147 -4.54 -14.08 -1.46
N SER A 148 -4.06 -14.11 -0.21
CA SER A 148 -2.99 -14.99 0.23
C SER A 148 -3.38 -15.69 1.52
N GLY A 149 -3.52 -17.01 1.46
CA GLY A 149 -3.75 -17.85 2.64
C GLY A 149 -2.47 -18.23 3.39
N ASP A 150 -1.31 -17.98 2.78
CA ASP A 150 0.02 -18.32 3.28
C ASP A 150 0.82 -17.08 3.70
N LYS A 151 0.12 -16.06 4.20
CA LYS A 151 0.73 -14.87 4.84
C LYS A 151 1.62 -14.05 3.92
N GLY A 152 1.33 -14.08 2.62
CA GLY A 152 1.96 -13.25 1.61
C GLY A 152 3.06 -13.94 0.81
N GLU A 153 3.26 -15.26 0.98
CA GLU A 153 4.24 -16.03 0.20
C GLU A 153 3.74 -16.27 -1.23
N SER A 154 2.49 -16.67 -1.38
CA SER A 154 1.80 -16.81 -2.65
C SER A 154 0.46 -16.06 -2.63
N TRP A 155 0.06 -15.58 -3.81
CA TRP A 155 -1.15 -14.80 -3.98
C TRP A 155 -1.90 -15.29 -5.20
N THR A 156 -3.21 -15.30 -5.10
CA THR A 156 -4.13 -15.63 -6.20
C THR A 156 -5.12 -14.49 -6.38
N GLU A 157 -5.43 -14.15 -7.63
CA GLU A 157 -6.46 -13.15 -7.90
C GLU A 157 -7.85 -13.69 -7.54
N ALA A 158 -8.61 -12.90 -6.79
CA ALA A 158 -9.93 -13.22 -6.24
C ALA A 158 -11.05 -13.08 -7.29
N LEU A 159 -10.90 -13.73 -8.44
CA LEU A 159 -11.78 -13.59 -9.62
C LEU A 159 -13.24 -13.99 -9.38
N GLY A 160 -13.50 -14.86 -8.39
CA GLY A 160 -14.85 -15.31 -8.05
C GLY A 160 -15.58 -14.44 -7.02
N THR A 161 -14.92 -13.44 -6.44
CA THR A 161 -15.44 -12.70 -5.29
C THR A 161 -15.29 -11.19 -5.43
N LEU A 162 -14.06 -10.68 -5.33
CA LEU A 162 -13.77 -9.26 -5.12
C LEU A 162 -13.02 -8.62 -6.28
N SER A 163 -12.28 -9.40 -7.06
CA SER A 163 -11.50 -8.84 -8.16
C SER A 163 -12.42 -8.32 -9.27
N CYS A 164 -12.05 -7.20 -9.87
CA CYS A 164 -12.78 -6.53 -10.94
C CYS A 164 -14.21 -6.07 -10.58
N VAL A 165 -14.65 -6.18 -9.31
CA VAL A 165 -15.94 -5.67 -8.84
C VAL A 165 -15.97 -4.14 -8.87
N TRP A 166 -14.85 -3.51 -8.52
CA TRP A 166 -14.71 -2.06 -8.52
C TRP A 166 -13.85 -1.61 -9.69
N GLY A 167 -14.33 -0.62 -10.42
CA GLY A 167 -13.59 0.01 -11.51
C GLY A 167 -14.22 1.34 -11.91
N ASN A 168 -13.49 2.10 -12.72
CA ASN A 168 -14.00 3.31 -13.35
C ASN A 168 -14.37 2.99 -14.81
N GLU A 169 -15.48 3.56 -15.32
CA GLU A 169 -15.91 3.36 -16.71
C GLU A 169 -14.92 3.91 -17.76
N LYS A 170 -13.97 4.75 -17.35
CA LYS A 170 -12.97 5.30 -18.24
C LYS A 170 -11.78 4.36 -18.34
N GLY A 171 -11.68 3.63 -19.47
CA GLY A 171 -10.43 2.98 -19.87
C GLY A 171 -9.27 3.98 -19.91
N GLU A 172 -8.04 3.50 -19.67
CA GLU A 172 -6.68 4.09 -19.75
C GLU A 172 -6.43 5.54 -19.24
N GLU A 173 -7.40 6.46 -19.28
CA GLU A 173 -7.28 7.87 -18.89
C GLU A 173 -7.69 8.17 -17.43
N ALA A 174 -8.38 7.25 -16.75
CA ALA A 174 -8.68 7.42 -15.33
C ALA A 174 -7.44 7.11 -14.50
N LYS A 175 -6.81 8.16 -13.96
CA LYS A 175 -5.73 8.00 -12.98
C LYS A 175 -6.18 7.08 -11.84
N ALA A 176 -5.41 6.03 -11.61
CA ALA A 176 -5.52 5.20 -10.42
C ALA A 176 -5.47 6.08 -9.17
N VAL A 177 -6.30 5.72 -8.18
CA VAL A 177 -6.33 6.38 -6.87
C VAL A 177 -6.36 5.29 -5.82
N ARG A 178 -5.68 5.49 -4.70
CA ARG A 178 -5.75 4.58 -3.56
C ARG A 178 -7.15 4.41 -2.98
N SER A 179 -7.49 3.17 -2.62
CA SER A 179 -8.69 2.83 -1.85
C SER A 179 -8.49 3.07 -0.36
N GLY A 180 -9.54 3.42 0.38
CA GLY A 180 -9.59 3.02 1.79
C GLY A 180 -10.00 1.55 1.85
N PHE A 181 -9.22 0.72 2.54
CA PHE A 181 -9.54 -0.69 2.71
C PHE A 181 -9.21 -1.11 4.14
N THR A 182 -10.21 -1.58 4.87
CA THR A 182 -10.06 -2.01 6.26
C THR A 182 -11.06 -3.11 6.59
N THR A 183 -10.81 -3.78 7.70
CA THR A 183 -11.68 -4.81 8.27
C THR A 183 -12.22 -4.34 9.61
N ALA A 184 -13.46 -4.68 9.91
CA ALA A 184 -14.09 -4.33 11.17
C ALA A 184 -15.00 -5.46 11.65
N THR A 185 -15.25 -5.49 12.95
CA THR A 185 -16.27 -6.34 13.56
C THR A 185 -17.43 -5.44 13.98
N ILE A 186 -18.62 -5.70 13.44
CA ILE A 186 -19.83 -4.91 13.68
C ILE A 186 -20.89 -5.84 14.26
N GLY A 187 -21.53 -5.44 15.35
CA GLY A 187 -22.60 -6.19 15.99
C GLY A 187 -23.48 -5.30 16.86
N ASN A 188 -24.65 -5.83 17.26
CA ASN A 188 -25.56 -5.14 18.18
C ASN A 188 -25.32 -5.68 19.60
N GLY A 189 -24.50 -4.97 20.38
CA GLY A 189 -24.17 -5.33 21.76
C GLY A 189 -22.90 -6.18 21.91
N ASP A 190 -22.66 -6.66 23.12
CA ASP A 190 -21.40 -7.32 23.52
C ASP A 190 -21.42 -8.84 23.31
N ALA A 191 -22.56 -9.42 22.92
CA ALA A 191 -22.68 -10.85 22.66
C ALA A 191 -21.91 -11.24 21.39
N VAL A 192 -21.07 -12.27 21.48
CA VAL A 192 -20.20 -12.72 20.38
C VAL A 192 -21.00 -13.17 19.15
N ASP A 193 -22.17 -13.79 19.37
CA ASP A 193 -23.03 -14.31 18.29
C ASP A 193 -23.69 -13.21 17.45
N ASP A 194 -23.74 -11.97 17.96
CA ASP A 194 -24.28 -10.81 17.25
C ASP A 194 -23.20 -10.07 16.45
N GLN A 195 -21.94 -10.50 16.54
CA GLN A 195 -20.82 -9.88 15.85
C GLN A 195 -20.61 -10.46 14.45
N ARG A 196 -20.37 -9.58 13.48
CA ARG A 196 -20.02 -9.95 12.10
C ARG A 196 -18.73 -9.25 11.67
N ASN A 197 -17.82 -10.02 11.10
CA ASN A 197 -16.63 -9.47 10.46
C ASN A 197 -16.99 -8.99 9.06
N VAL A 198 -16.64 -7.74 8.75
CA VAL A 198 -16.91 -7.09 7.47
C VAL A 198 -15.65 -6.45 6.90
N MET A 199 -15.62 -6.31 5.58
CA MET A 199 -14.66 -5.45 4.89
C MET A 199 -15.33 -4.13 4.54
N LEU A 200 -14.63 -3.03 4.82
CA LEU A 200 -15.06 -1.67 4.46
C LEU A 200 -14.13 -1.15 3.37
N VAL A 201 -14.73 -0.74 2.25
CA VAL A 201 -14.03 -0.22 1.08
C VAL A 201 -14.52 1.19 0.79
N THR A 202 -13.62 2.15 0.64
CA THR A 202 -13.95 3.52 0.24
C THR A 202 -13.22 3.88 -1.05
N LEU A 203 -13.99 4.33 -2.04
CA LEU A 203 -13.52 4.65 -3.38
C LEU A 203 -14.04 6.02 -3.81
N PRO A 204 -13.25 6.80 -4.58
CA PRO A 204 -13.77 7.99 -5.22
C PRO A 204 -14.81 7.60 -6.28
N VAL A 205 -15.91 8.35 -6.33
CA VAL A 205 -16.89 8.30 -7.41
C VAL A 205 -16.78 9.58 -8.21
N TYR A 206 -16.61 9.48 -9.53
CA TYR A 206 -16.47 10.64 -10.42
C TYR A 206 -17.81 10.94 -11.10
N THR A 207 -18.34 12.14 -10.90
CA THR A 207 -19.56 12.61 -11.57
C THR A 207 -19.28 13.10 -12.99
N GLU A 208 -20.29 13.01 -13.87
CA GLU A 208 -20.20 13.38 -15.30
C GLU A 208 -19.79 14.84 -15.57
N GLU A 209 -20.06 15.78 -14.66
CA GLU A 209 -19.73 17.19 -14.90
C GLU A 209 -18.21 17.44 -14.93
N LYS A 210 -17.45 16.75 -14.07
CA LYS A 210 -15.97 16.76 -14.13
C LYS A 210 -15.43 16.00 -15.35
N ILE A 211 -16.27 15.19 -16.01
CA ILE A 211 -15.92 14.46 -17.23
C ILE A 211 -15.89 15.42 -18.43
N LYS A 212 -16.82 16.37 -18.52
CA LYS A 212 -16.84 17.38 -19.60
C LYS A 212 -15.68 18.38 -19.50
N THR A 213 -15.35 18.86 -18.30
CA THR A 213 -14.28 19.86 -18.11
C THR A 213 -12.89 19.30 -18.42
N LYS A 214 -12.62 18.02 -18.08
CA LYS A 214 -11.35 17.37 -18.44
C LYS A 214 -11.21 17.10 -19.93
N LYS A 215 -12.31 16.74 -20.62
CA LYS A 215 -12.32 16.51 -22.07
C LYS A 215 -12.01 17.79 -22.86
N LEU A 216 -12.47 18.96 -22.38
CA LEU A 216 -12.08 20.24 -22.96
C LEU A 216 -10.58 20.53 -22.76
N ASN A 217 -10.03 20.23 -21.58
CA ASN A 217 -8.63 20.54 -21.28
C ASN A 217 -7.62 19.58 -21.94
N SER A 218 -8.02 18.39 -22.38
CA SER A 218 -7.14 17.44 -23.09
C SER A 218 -7.12 17.65 -24.61
N ILE A 219 -8.01 18.47 -25.16
CA ILE A 219 -8.03 18.82 -26.60
C ILE A 219 -7.04 19.97 -26.91
N PHE A 220 -6.54 20.66 -25.88
CA PHE A 220 -5.62 21.79 -26.00
C PHE A 220 -4.22 21.53 -25.40
N GLY A 221 -3.80 20.26 -25.30
CA GLY A 221 -2.47 19.87 -24.80
C GLY A 221 -1.59 19.27 -25.89
#